data_AF-F2UVS9-F1
#
_entry.id   AF-F2UVS9-F1
#
_cell.length_a   1.000
_cell.length_b   1.000
_cell.length_c   1.000
_cell.angle_alpha   90.00
_cell.angle_beta   90.00
_cell.angle_gamma   90.00
#
_symmetry.space_group_name_H-M   'P 1'
#
loop_
_entity.id
_entity.type
_entity.pdbx_description
1 polymer ?
#
loop_
_entity_poly.entity_id
_entity_poly.type
_entity_poly.pdbx_seq_one_letter_code
_entity_poly.pdbx_strand_id
1 'polypeptide(L)'
;MSTTENAVNPAVETIATVSAVGPVGTVAQAAVAAGYSAEVAQGLQVDIERIIARYPAGKERSALIPMLHLIQSVDGYVSPAGIALCAARLGLERAEVSAVATFYSQFRRHPVGTYHVGVCTNALCAVMGGDEIWKAVTEHTGLGAEETSEDGTISLERVECNAACDYAPVVMVNWEFFDNQTPDSAVAMIKALERGEDVAPTRGPETVPTFRENERLLAGFEDGRTDEGRGPGEPTLRGLRIAREQGWTAPKEETK
;
A
#
# COMPACT_ATOMS: atom_id res chain seq x y z
N MET A 1 32.01 27.45 -3.64
CA MET A 1 31.07 28.40 -3.02
C MET A 1 29.79 28.30 -3.85
N SER A 2 28.76 27.56 -3.47
CA SER A 2 28.04 27.58 -2.20
C SER A 2 27.47 26.18 -1.93
N THR A 3 27.78 25.64 -0.77
CA THR A 3 27.13 24.47 -0.16
C THR A 3 25.84 24.95 0.49
N THR A 4 24.68 24.56 -0.03
CA THR A 4 23.41 24.70 0.70
C THR A 4 23.17 23.41 1.47
N GLU A 5 23.42 23.51 2.78
CA GLU A 5 23.07 22.53 3.79
C GLU A 5 21.57 22.24 3.74
N ASN A 6 21.20 20.96 3.65
CA ASN A 6 19.84 20.50 3.92
C ASN A 6 19.58 20.68 5.42
N ALA A 7 18.90 21.79 5.77
CA ALA A 7 18.44 22.03 7.12
C ALA A 7 17.34 21.00 7.46
N VAL A 8 17.69 20.01 8.28
CA VAL A 8 16.74 19.11 8.94
C VAL A 8 15.80 19.95 9.81
N ASN A 9 14.49 19.74 9.65
CA ASN A 9 13.45 20.44 10.39
C ASN A 9 13.63 20.22 11.92
N PRO A 10 13.80 21.27 12.73
CA PRO A 10 14.08 21.15 14.17
C PRO A 10 12.95 20.50 14.99
N ALA A 11 11.77 20.29 14.40
CA ALA A 11 10.68 19.52 15.01
C ALA A 11 11.01 18.01 15.16
N VAL A 12 12.01 17.49 14.44
CA VAL A 12 12.38 16.06 14.44
C VAL A 12 13.19 15.68 15.69
N GLU A 13 14.01 16.58 16.24
CA GLU A 13 14.82 16.29 17.44
C GLU A 13 14.04 16.37 18.76
N THR A 14 12.87 17.02 18.78
CA THR A 14 12.11 17.22 20.02
C THR A 14 11.19 16.04 20.38
N ILE A 15 11.08 15.02 19.51
CA ILE A 15 10.24 13.82 19.75
C ILE A 15 10.85 12.90 20.82
N ALA A 16 12.12 13.09 21.18
CA ALA A 16 12.81 12.31 22.20
C ALA A 16 12.32 12.55 23.66
N THR A 17 11.35 13.44 23.89
CA THR A 17 10.89 13.77 25.26
C THR A 17 9.37 13.81 25.45
N VAL A 18 8.56 13.09 24.66
CA VAL A 18 7.12 13.00 24.94
C VAL A 18 6.88 12.11 26.17
N SER A 19 6.76 12.76 27.32
CA SER A 19 6.38 12.18 28.61
C SER A 19 4.88 11.91 28.70
N ALA A 20 4.55 10.70 29.16
CA ALA A 20 3.40 10.26 29.94
C ALA A 20 1.98 10.55 29.40
N VAL A 21 1.38 9.52 28.78
CA VAL A 21 -0.08 9.37 28.68
C VAL A 21 -0.52 8.43 29.83
N GLY A 22 -1.49 8.85 30.65
CA GLY A 22 -2.07 8.00 31.71
C GLY A 22 -3.08 6.96 31.17
N PRO A 23 -3.93 6.36 32.03
CA PRO A 23 -3.68 5.10 32.75
C PRO A 23 -3.55 3.85 31.86
N VAL A 24 -3.49 3.99 30.54
CA VAL A 24 -3.11 2.92 29.61
C VAL A 24 -1.59 2.96 29.49
N GLY A 25 -0.91 1.85 29.74
CA GLY A 25 0.54 1.77 29.57
C GLY A 25 1.01 2.27 28.20
N THR A 26 2.30 2.53 28.06
CA THR A 26 2.91 2.93 26.76
C THR A 26 2.48 1.98 25.63
N VAL A 27 2.42 2.44 24.37
CA VAL A 27 2.19 1.58 23.17
C VAL A 27 3.14 0.38 23.21
N ALA A 28 4.38 0.57 23.64
CA ALA A 28 5.34 -0.51 23.81
C ALA A 28 4.85 -1.59 24.80
N GLN A 29 4.28 -1.22 25.95
CA GLN A 29 3.70 -2.16 26.90
C GLN A 29 2.46 -2.88 26.33
N ALA A 30 1.58 -2.15 25.64
CA ALA A 30 0.41 -2.73 24.99
C ALA A 30 0.81 -3.71 23.87
N ALA A 31 1.85 -3.38 23.10
CA ALA A 31 2.40 -4.22 22.05
C ALA A 31 3.04 -5.49 22.63
N VAL A 32 3.85 -5.39 23.67
CA VAL A 32 4.40 -6.57 24.35
C VAL A 32 3.28 -7.46 24.90
N ALA A 33 2.26 -6.87 25.52
CA ALA A 33 1.08 -7.61 26.00
C ALA A 33 0.29 -8.28 24.86
N ALA A 34 0.36 -7.74 23.64
CA ALA A 34 -0.25 -8.29 22.44
C ALA A 34 0.61 -9.36 21.74
N GLY A 35 1.84 -9.61 22.22
CA GLY A 35 2.72 -10.68 21.73
C GLY A 35 3.92 -10.23 20.90
N TYR A 36 4.15 -8.91 20.74
CA TYR A 36 5.34 -8.40 20.05
C TYR A 36 6.60 -8.54 20.91
N SER A 37 7.76 -8.71 20.28
CA SER A 37 9.05 -8.60 20.98
C SER A 37 9.24 -7.16 21.49
N ALA A 38 10.06 -6.99 22.53
CA ALA A 38 10.31 -5.66 23.10
C ALA A 38 10.90 -4.67 22.07
N GLU A 39 11.73 -5.16 21.15
CA GLU A 39 12.31 -4.37 20.08
C GLU A 39 11.26 -3.89 19.07
N VAL A 40 10.41 -4.81 18.59
CA VAL A 40 9.31 -4.49 17.67
C VAL A 40 8.31 -3.54 18.33
N ALA A 41 7.98 -3.78 19.60
CA ALA A 41 7.10 -2.93 20.38
C ALA A 41 7.63 -1.50 20.52
N GLN A 42 8.94 -1.34 20.70
CA GLN A 42 9.58 -0.03 20.76
C GLN A 42 9.54 0.69 19.40
N GLY A 43 9.82 -0.04 18.31
CA GLY A 43 9.71 0.50 16.95
C GLY A 43 8.29 0.97 16.63
N LEU A 44 7.29 0.14 16.92
CA LEU A 44 5.86 0.46 16.75
C LEU A 44 5.45 1.68 17.59
N GLN A 45 5.92 1.81 18.82
CA GLN A 45 5.67 3.01 19.64
C GLN A 45 6.16 4.26 18.91
N VAL A 46 7.39 4.28 18.41
CA VAL A 46 7.96 5.46 17.72
C VAL A 46 7.15 5.79 16.47
N ASP A 47 6.88 4.79 15.63
CA ASP A 47 6.19 5.00 14.36
C ASP A 47 4.72 5.40 14.55
N ILE A 48 4.00 4.81 15.52
CA ILE A 48 2.61 5.18 15.83
C ILE A 48 2.53 6.63 16.31
N GLU A 49 3.44 7.08 17.18
CA GLU A 49 3.45 8.49 17.62
C GLU A 49 3.73 9.45 16.44
N ARG A 50 4.62 9.07 15.51
CA ARG A 50 4.86 9.85 14.29
C ARG A 50 3.63 9.94 13.39
N ILE A 51 2.85 8.86 13.27
CA ILE A 51 1.59 8.87 12.52
C ILE A 51 0.59 9.80 13.19
N ILE A 52 0.39 9.65 14.51
CA ILE A 52 -0.61 10.44 15.25
C ILE A 52 -0.28 11.93 15.19
N ALA A 53 1.00 12.30 15.26
CA ALA A 53 1.45 13.69 15.16
C ALA A 53 1.09 14.40 13.83
N ARG A 54 0.68 13.65 12.79
CA ARG A 54 0.19 14.23 11.53
C ARG A 54 -1.22 14.81 11.64
N TYR A 55 -1.94 14.51 12.72
CA TYR A 55 -3.32 14.92 12.93
C TYR A 55 -3.44 15.94 14.08
N PRO A 56 -4.39 16.90 14.00
CA PRO A 56 -4.65 17.82 15.10
C PRO A 56 -5.03 17.11 16.40
N ALA A 57 -4.71 17.73 17.54
CA ALA A 57 -5.15 17.25 18.84
C ALA A 57 -6.69 17.10 18.91
N GLY A 58 -7.17 16.00 19.47
CA GLY A 58 -8.58 15.62 19.49
C GLY A 58 -9.10 15.01 18.17
N LYS A 59 -8.23 14.79 17.17
CA LYS A 59 -8.54 14.13 15.89
C LYS A 59 -7.67 12.89 15.64
N GLU A 60 -7.13 12.30 16.71
CA GLU A 60 -6.22 11.15 16.66
C GLU A 60 -6.86 9.92 16.02
N ARG A 61 -8.20 9.77 16.08
CA ARG A 61 -8.94 8.69 15.39
C ARG A 61 -8.62 8.62 13.88
N SER A 62 -8.27 9.75 13.25
CA SER A 62 -7.90 9.78 11.83
C SER A 62 -6.59 9.05 11.52
N ALA A 63 -5.77 8.76 12.53
CA ALA A 63 -4.54 7.97 12.40
C ALA A 63 -4.77 6.47 12.16
N LEU A 64 -6.01 5.97 12.32
CA LEU A 64 -6.30 4.55 12.26
C LEU A 64 -5.90 3.91 10.93
N ILE A 65 -6.18 4.55 9.79
CA ILE A 65 -5.89 3.99 8.47
C ILE A 65 -4.37 3.81 8.26
N PRO A 66 -3.51 4.83 8.44
CA PRO A 66 -2.05 4.62 8.36
C PRO A 66 -1.51 3.66 9.43
N MET A 67 -2.09 3.64 10.63
CA MET A 67 -1.68 2.68 11.66
C MET A 67 -1.97 1.24 11.23
N LEU A 68 -3.08 0.96 10.56
CA LEU A 68 -3.37 -0.37 10.03
C LEU A 68 -2.37 -0.77 8.93
N HIS A 69 -1.99 0.14 8.03
CA HIS A 69 -0.90 -0.12 7.07
C HIS A 69 0.43 -0.38 7.78
N LEU A 70 0.75 0.37 8.86
CA LEU A 70 1.95 0.11 9.66
C LEU A 70 1.92 -1.31 10.27
N ILE A 71 0.78 -1.75 10.80
CA ILE A 71 0.62 -3.13 11.27
C ILE A 71 0.88 -4.13 10.13
N GLN A 72 0.32 -3.93 8.93
CA GLN A 72 0.59 -4.82 7.79
C GLN A 72 2.08 -4.86 7.41
N SER A 73 2.82 -3.75 7.55
CA SER A 73 4.26 -3.75 7.33
C SER A 73 5.04 -4.63 8.32
N VAL A 74 4.54 -4.76 9.55
CA VAL A 74 5.19 -5.53 10.64
C VAL A 74 4.67 -6.97 10.74
N ASP A 75 3.42 -7.22 10.38
CA ASP A 75 2.76 -8.51 10.56
C ASP A 75 2.47 -9.24 9.25
N GLY A 76 2.52 -8.53 8.12
CA GLY A 76 2.13 -9.04 6.79
C GLY A 76 0.61 -9.07 6.58
N TYR A 77 -0.18 -8.64 7.58
CA TYR A 77 -1.64 -8.51 7.56
C TYR A 77 -2.10 -7.74 8.80
N VAL A 78 -3.37 -7.38 8.88
CA VAL A 78 -3.97 -6.78 10.08
C VAL A 78 -4.24 -7.86 11.13
N SER A 79 -3.26 -8.09 12.00
CA SER A 79 -3.33 -9.12 13.04
C SER A 79 -4.26 -8.76 14.20
N PRO A 80 -4.77 -9.74 14.96
CA PRO A 80 -5.51 -9.47 16.20
C PRO A 80 -4.71 -8.66 17.23
N ALA A 81 -3.38 -8.84 17.26
CA ALA A 81 -2.46 -8.08 18.09
C ALA A 81 -2.41 -6.62 17.67
N GLY A 82 -2.28 -6.36 16.35
CA GLY A 82 -2.31 -5.02 15.78
C GLY A 82 -3.65 -4.31 15.99
N ILE A 83 -4.78 -5.02 15.87
CA ILE A 83 -6.12 -4.48 16.19
C ILE A 83 -6.18 -4.04 17.66
N ALA A 84 -5.72 -4.90 18.58
CA ALA A 84 -5.72 -4.59 20.00
C ALA A 84 -4.81 -3.38 20.31
N LEU A 85 -3.66 -3.28 19.64
CA LEU A 85 -2.72 -2.17 19.80
C LEU A 85 -3.32 -0.85 19.31
N CYS A 86 -3.91 -0.83 18.11
CA CYS A 86 -4.55 0.36 17.55
C CYS A 86 -5.72 0.82 18.42
N ALA A 87 -6.55 -0.12 18.87
CA ALA A 87 -7.68 0.15 19.76
C ALA A 87 -7.22 0.78 21.08
N ALA A 88 -6.23 0.17 21.75
CA ALA A 88 -5.68 0.67 23.00
C ALA A 88 -5.09 2.08 22.84
N ARG A 89 -4.33 2.33 21.77
CA ARG A 89 -3.65 3.61 21.58
C ARG A 89 -4.59 4.75 21.17
N LEU A 90 -5.64 4.47 20.40
CA LEU A 90 -6.59 5.49 19.94
C LEU A 90 -7.80 5.65 20.88
N GLY A 91 -7.88 4.86 21.95
CA GLY A 91 -9.04 4.85 22.85
C GLY A 91 -10.32 4.37 22.17
N LEU A 92 -10.20 3.43 21.23
CA LEU A 92 -11.30 2.82 20.48
C LEU A 92 -11.61 1.42 21.01
N GLU A 93 -12.80 0.92 20.68
CA GLU A 93 -13.08 -0.50 20.86
C GLU A 93 -12.42 -1.34 19.76
N ARG A 94 -12.03 -2.57 20.09
CA ARG A 94 -11.52 -3.53 19.09
C ARG A 94 -12.53 -3.77 17.97
N ALA A 95 -13.84 -3.74 18.28
CA ALA A 95 -14.90 -3.89 17.29
C ALA A 95 -14.91 -2.75 16.27
N GLU A 96 -14.65 -1.50 16.69
CA GLU A 96 -14.56 -0.35 15.79
C GLU A 96 -13.36 -0.48 14.84
N VAL A 97 -12.21 -0.91 15.36
CA VAL A 97 -11.00 -1.14 14.55
C VAL A 97 -11.24 -2.29 13.56
N SER A 98 -11.80 -3.41 14.02
CA SER A 98 -12.17 -4.53 13.17
C SER A 98 -13.15 -4.12 12.07
N ALA A 99 -14.13 -3.28 12.36
CA ALA A 99 -15.08 -2.79 11.36
C ALA A 99 -14.36 -2.06 10.21
N VAL A 100 -13.40 -1.18 10.54
CA VAL A 100 -12.57 -0.50 9.54
C VAL A 100 -11.71 -1.48 8.75
N ALA A 101 -11.03 -2.41 9.44
CA ALA A 101 -10.20 -3.43 8.81
C ALA A 101 -10.99 -4.38 7.89
N THR A 102 -12.29 -4.58 8.13
CA THR A 102 -13.16 -5.36 7.25
C THR A 102 -13.82 -4.56 6.14
N PHE A 103 -13.89 -3.24 6.29
CA PHE A 103 -14.58 -2.37 5.34
C PHE A 103 -13.72 -2.06 4.11
N TYR A 104 -12.43 -1.78 4.31
CA TYR A 104 -11.50 -1.51 3.23
C TYR A 104 -10.81 -2.79 2.77
N SER A 105 -10.92 -3.13 1.49
CA SER A 105 -10.27 -4.32 0.91
C SER A 105 -8.74 -4.29 1.01
N GLN A 106 -8.13 -3.11 1.11
CA GLN A 106 -6.66 -2.98 1.24
C GLN A 106 -6.11 -3.64 2.52
N PHE A 107 -6.95 -3.81 3.54
CA PHE A 107 -6.55 -4.46 4.79
C PHE A 107 -6.76 -5.97 4.71
N ARG A 108 -5.64 -6.69 4.65
CA ARG A 108 -5.57 -8.14 4.63
C ARG A 108 -5.83 -8.66 6.03
N ARG A 109 -6.74 -9.63 6.13
CA ARG A 109 -7.17 -10.22 7.42
C ARG A 109 -6.51 -11.58 7.69
N HIS A 110 -5.72 -12.05 6.74
CA HIS A 110 -4.95 -13.28 6.79
C HIS A 110 -3.53 -12.98 6.29
N PRO A 111 -2.52 -13.78 6.69
CA PRO A 111 -1.16 -13.62 6.21
C PRO A 111 -1.12 -13.59 4.67
N VAL A 112 -0.46 -12.58 4.13
CA VAL A 112 -0.22 -12.42 2.71
C VAL A 112 1.23 -12.73 2.40
N GLY A 113 1.47 -13.25 1.19
CA GLY A 113 2.78 -13.58 0.70
C GLY A 113 3.65 -12.34 0.50
N THR A 114 4.92 -12.58 0.15
CA THR A 114 5.87 -11.52 -0.15
C THR A 114 5.37 -10.60 -1.26
N TYR A 115 4.66 -11.17 -2.24
CA TYR A 115 4.05 -10.47 -3.37
C TYR A 115 2.55 -10.76 -3.46
N HIS A 116 1.75 -9.74 -3.22
CA HIS A 116 0.32 -9.73 -3.47
C HIS A 116 0.05 -9.33 -4.93
N VAL A 117 -0.36 -10.29 -5.75
CA VAL A 117 -0.59 -10.13 -7.18
C VAL A 117 -2.09 -10.00 -7.47
N GLY A 118 -2.53 -8.83 -7.90
CA GLY A 118 -3.91 -8.51 -8.24
C GLY A 118 -4.13 -8.46 -9.76
N VAL A 119 -5.04 -9.25 -10.32
CA VAL A 119 -5.42 -9.17 -11.75
C VAL A 119 -6.74 -8.42 -11.90
N CYS A 120 -6.74 -7.29 -12.62
CA CYS A 120 -7.96 -6.54 -12.87
C CYS A 120 -8.84 -7.29 -13.88
N THR A 121 -10.06 -7.62 -13.45
CA THR A 121 -11.06 -8.31 -14.31
C THR A 121 -12.34 -7.50 -14.47
N ASN A 122 -12.30 -6.20 -14.15
CA ASN A 122 -13.43 -5.31 -14.38
C ASN A 122 -13.57 -5.01 -15.89
N ALA A 123 -14.71 -4.45 -16.30
CA ALA A 123 -15.24 -4.45 -17.66
C ALA A 123 -14.21 -4.19 -18.77
N LEU A 124 -13.41 -3.12 -18.69
CA LEU A 124 -12.44 -2.84 -19.75
C LEU A 124 -11.28 -3.86 -19.76
N CYS A 125 -10.71 -4.18 -18.60
CA CYS A 125 -9.64 -5.18 -18.56
C CYS A 125 -10.14 -6.55 -18.99
N ALA A 126 -11.36 -6.96 -18.58
CA ALA A 126 -12.00 -8.19 -19.04
C ALA A 126 -12.09 -8.24 -20.58
N VAL A 127 -12.60 -7.18 -21.21
CA VAL A 127 -12.67 -7.08 -22.69
C VAL A 127 -11.28 -7.15 -23.34
N MET A 128 -10.26 -6.61 -22.69
CA MET A 128 -8.89 -6.57 -23.21
C MET A 128 -8.08 -7.84 -22.90
N GLY A 129 -8.63 -8.85 -22.20
CA GLY A 129 -7.95 -10.11 -21.89
C GLY A 129 -7.61 -10.35 -20.42
N GLY A 130 -8.15 -9.56 -19.49
CA GLY A 130 -7.95 -9.70 -18.04
C GLY A 130 -8.41 -11.05 -17.48
N ASP A 131 -9.52 -11.60 -17.98
CA ASP A 131 -9.99 -12.94 -17.59
C ASP A 131 -9.04 -14.05 -18.09
N GLU A 132 -8.41 -13.85 -19.25
CA GLU A 132 -7.42 -14.78 -19.80
C GLU A 132 -6.13 -14.77 -18.98
N ILE A 133 -5.68 -13.58 -18.55
CA ILE A 133 -4.57 -13.42 -17.61
C ILE A 133 -4.87 -14.11 -16.29
N TRP A 134 -6.05 -13.87 -15.72
CA TRP A 134 -6.47 -14.51 -14.47
C TRP A 134 -6.40 -16.02 -14.59
N LYS A 135 -6.98 -16.59 -15.66
CA LYS A 135 -6.94 -18.03 -15.92
C LYS A 135 -5.50 -18.55 -15.99
N ALA A 136 -4.63 -17.95 -16.81
CA ALA A 136 -3.26 -18.41 -16.97
C ALA A 136 -2.43 -18.33 -15.66
N VAL A 137 -2.63 -17.27 -14.88
CA VAL A 137 -1.97 -17.08 -13.59
C VAL A 137 -2.44 -18.14 -12.56
N THR A 138 -3.74 -18.40 -12.47
CA THR A 138 -4.27 -19.45 -11.59
C THR A 138 -3.84 -20.86 -12.03
N GLU A 139 -3.73 -21.12 -13.33
CA GLU A 139 -3.23 -22.40 -13.86
C GLU A 139 -1.74 -22.62 -13.57
N HIS A 140 -0.92 -21.55 -13.63
CA HIS A 140 0.52 -21.61 -13.29
C HIS A 140 0.74 -21.81 -11.78
N THR A 141 0.08 -20.99 -10.96
CA THR A 141 0.32 -20.97 -9.50
C THR A 141 -0.44 -22.07 -8.76
N GLY A 142 -1.55 -22.56 -9.32
CA GLY A 142 -2.49 -23.45 -8.63
C GLY A 142 -3.33 -22.76 -7.54
N LEU A 143 -3.26 -21.43 -7.43
CA LEU A 143 -3.96 -20.64 -6.42
C LEU A 143 -5.31 -20.13 -6.92
N GLY A 144 -6.28 -20.05 -6.00
CA GLY A 144 -7.54 -19.33 -6.16
C GLY A 144 -7.45 -17.85 -5.76
N ALA A 145 -8.58 -17.16 -5.80
CA ALA A 145 -8.68 -15.79 -5.31
C ALA A 145 -8.58 -15.74 -3.77
N GLU A 146 -7.83 -14.77 -3.25
CA GLU A 146 -7.48 -14.60 -1.84
C GLU A 146 -6.68 -15.77 -1.24
N GLU A 147 -6.02 -16.58 -2.07
CA GLU A 147 -5.15 -17.66 -1.64
C GLU A 147 -3.68 -17.26 -1.70
N THR A 148 -2.85 -17.94 -0.90
CA THR A 148 -1.41 -17.72 -0.79
C THR A 148 -0.67 -19.05 -0.96
N SER A 149 0.44 -19.03 -1.68
CA SER A 149 1.28 -20.21 -1.88
C SER A 149 1.86 -20.74 -0.56
N GLU A 150 2.11 -22.05 -0.51
CA GLU A 150 2.62 -22.73 0.70
C GLU A 150 3.95 -22.16 1.20
N ASP A 151 4.79 -21.67 0.27
CA ASP A 151 6.07 -21.05 0.56
C ASP A 151 5.96 -19.57 1.01
N GLY A 152 4.76 -18.99 0.96
CA GLY A 152 4.50 -17.61 1.34
C GLY A 152 5.03 -16.58 0.34
N THR A 153 5.32 -16.95 -0.91
CA THR A 153 5.86 -16.03 -1.90
C THR A 153 4.76 -15.23 -2.60
N ILE A 154 3.70 -15.88 -3.08
CA ILE A 154 2.65 -15.28 -3.91
C ILE A 154 1.30 -15.37 -3.20
N SER A 155 0.57 -14.25 -3.14
CA SER A 155 -0.88 -14.24 -2.93
C SER A 155 -1.58 -13.75 -4.18
N LEU A 156 -2.72 -14.35 -4.54
CA LEU A 156 -3.52 -13.91 -5.68
C LEU A 156 -4.81 -13.24 -5.26
N GLU A 157 -5.12 -12.10 -5.88
CA GLU A 157 -6.42 -11.45 -5.78
C GLU A 157 -6.99 -11.20 -7.18
N ARG A 158 -8.29 -11.47 -7.32
CA ARG A 158 -9.06 -10.99 -8.47
C ARG A 158 -9.54 -9.58 -8.14
N VAL A 159 -8.74 -8.58 -8.48
CA VAL A 159 -9.01 -7.18 -8.11
C VAL A 159 -10.07 -6.54 -9.01
N GLU A 160 -10.74 -5.54 -8.44
CA GLU A 160 -11.64 -4.64 -9.14
C GLU A 160 -10.88 -3.55 -9.93
N CYS A 161 -11.59 -2.52 -10.39
CA CYS A 161 -11.02 -1.44 -11.18
C CYS A 161 -9.93 -0.66 -10.44
N ASN A 162 -8.71 -0.67 -10.98
CA ASN A 162 -7.56 0.10 -10.48
C ASN A 162 -7.34 1.45 -11.18
N ALA A 163 -8.33 1.92 -11.94
CA ALA A 163 -8.31 3.21 -12.65
C ALA A 163 -7.14 3.45 -13.63
N ALA A 164 -6.48 2.39 -14.11
CA ALA A 164 -5.41 2.42 -15.12
C ALA A 164 -5.88 1.89 -16.49
N CYS A 165 -7.13 2.20 -16.84
CA CYS A 165 -7.84 1.71 -18.02
C CYS A 165 -7.18 2.09 -19.35
N ASP A 166 -6.40 3.17 -19.37
CA ASP A 166 -5.63 3.63 -20.52
C ASP A 166 -4.49 2.68 -20.93
N TYR A 167 -4.16 1.69 -20.09
CA TYR A 167 -3.16 0.65 -20.35
C TYR A 167 -3.65 -0.77 -20.05
N ALA A 168 -4.98 -0.98 -20.12
CA ALA A 168 -5.56 -2.31 -19.93
C ALA A 168 -5.02 -3.35 -20.93
N PRO A 169 -4.82 -4.62 -20.52
CA PRO A 169 -5.04 -5.17 -19.18
C PRO A 169 -3.95 -4.81 -18.16
N VAL A 170 -4.36 -4.65 -16.90
CA VAL A 170 -3.48 -4.26 -15.80
C VAL A 170 -3.42 -5.35 -14.74
N VAL A 171 -2.21 -5.70 -14.34
CA VAL A 171 -1.90 -6.48 -13.13
C VAL A 171 -1.24 -5.55 -12.12
N MET A 172 -1.45 -5.79 -10.83
CA MET A 172 -0.75 -5.10 -9.76
C MET A 172 0.05 -6.09 -8.95
N VAL A 173 1.24 -5.69 -8.51
CA VAL A 173 2.03 -6.44 -7.53
C VAL A 173 2.38 -5.48 -6.40
N ASN A 174 1.90 -5.78 -5.18
CA ASN A 174 2.09 -4.93 -4.01
C ASN A 174 1.80 -3.46 -4.31
N TRP A 175 0.64 -3.15 -4.89
CA TRP A 175 0.21 -1.81 -5.29
C TRP A 175 0.97 -1.12 -6.44
N GLU A 176 1.99 -1.75 -7.02
CA GLU A 176 2.66 -1.25 -8.21
C GLU A 176 2.02 -1.75 -9.50
N PHE A 177 2.01 -0.90 -10.53
CA PHE A 177 1.29 -1.17 -11.78
C PHE A 177 2.15 -1.90 -12.82
N PHE A 178 1.60 -3.00 -13.34
CA PHE A 178 2.09 -3.72 -14.50
C PHE A 178 1.08 -3.56 -15.62
N ASP A 179 1.41 -2.70 -16.56
CA ASP A 179 0.55 -2.28 -17.67
C ASP A 179 0.67 -3.21 -18.87
N ASN A 180 -0.32 -3.14 -19.77
CA ASN A 180 -0.35 -3.85 -21.06
C ASN A 180 -0.01 -5.35 -20.92
N GLN A 181 -0.46 -5.98 -19.83
CA GLN A 181 -0.09 -7.36 -19.56
C GLN A 181 -0.79 -8.32 -20.53
N THR A 182 -0.12 -9.42 -20.80
CA THR A 182 -0.65 -10.59 -21.50
C THR A 182 -0.57 -11.79 -20.57
N PRO A 183 -1.27 -12.90 -20.88
CA PRO A 183 -1.13 -14.14 -20.11
C PRO A 183 0.34 -14.57 -19.94
N ASP A 184 1.11 -14.52 -21.02
CA ASP A 184 2.53 -14.92 -21.01
C ASP A 184 3.40 -13.97 -20.17
N SER A 185 3.20 -12.64 -20.28
CA SER A 185 4.00 -11.67 -19.53
C SER A 185 3.68 -11.73 -18.03
N ALA A 186 2.41 -11.91 -17.66
CA ALA A 186 1.99 -12.04 -16.27
C ALA A 186 2.56 -13.31 -15.62
N VAL A 187 2.50 -14.45 -16.31
CA VAL A 187 3.10 -15.70 -15.82
C VAL A 187 4.64 -15.59 -15.74
N ALA A 188 5.28 -14.96 -16.73
CA ALA A 188 6.73 -14.76 -16.70
C ALA A 188 7.16 -13.87 -15.51
N MET A 189 6.40 -12.81 -15.23
CA MET A 189 6.59 -11.92 -14.09
C MET A 189 6.48 -12.70 -12.77
N ILE A 190 5.41 -13.48 -12.57
CA ILE A 190 5.23 -14.29 -11.35
C ILE A 190 6.37 -15.29 -11.18
N LYS A 191 6.78 -15.97 -12.25
CA LYS A 191 7.93 -16.89 -12.21
C LYS A 191 9.23 -16.20 -11.79
N ALA A 192 9.45 -14.95 -12.20
CA ALA A 192 10.62 -14.18 -11.77
C ALA A 192 10.56 -13.87 -10.27
N LEU A 193 9.38 -13.45 -9.77
CA LEU A 193 9.15 -13.21 -8.34
C LEU A 193 9.32 -14.48 -7.50
N GLU A 194 8.82 -15.62 -7.96
CA GLU A 194 9.01 -16.94 -7.33
C GLU A 194 10.49 -17.35 -7.23
N ARG A 195 11.34 -16.88 -8.16
CA ARG A 195 12.79 -17.10 -8.12
C ARG A 195 13.54 -16.06 -7.28
N GLY A 196 12.83 -15.08 -6.71
CA GLY A 196 13.42 -13.96 -5.98
C GLY A 196 14.19 -12.99 -6.87
N GLU A 197 13.84 -12.89 -8.15
CA GLU A 197 14.43 -11.94 -9.08
C GLU A 197 13.78 -10.56 -8.92
N ASP A 198 14.58 -9.51 -9.12
CA ASP A 198 14.08 -8.15 -9.17
C ASP A 198 13.22 -7.93 -10.43
N VAL A 199 12.00 -7.44 -10.22
CA VAL A 199 11.05 -7.11 -11.28
C VAL A 199 10.71 -5.64 -11.21
N ALA A 200 10.82 -4.94 -12.33
CA ALA A 200 10.44 -3.53 -12.44
C ALA A 200 8.95 -3.40 -12.80
N PRO A 201 8.13 -2.66 -12.04
CA PRO A 201 6.80 -2.27 -12.49
C PRO A 201 6.87 -1.32 -13.69
N THR A 202 5.76 -1.20 -14.43
CA THR A 202 5.70 -0.26 -15.57
C THR A 202 5.66 1.19 -15.09
N ARG A 203 5.06 1.40 -13.92
CA ARG A 203 4.98 2.68 -13.21
C ARG A 203 5.42 2.45 -11.78
N GLY A 204 6.22 3.36 -11.24
CA GLY A 204 6.73 3.26 -9.89
C GLY A 204 8.22 2.97 -9.87
N PRO A 205 8.73 2.37 -8.79
CA PRO A 205 10.17 2.26 -8.54
C PRO A 205 10.88 1.31 -9.50
N GLU A 206 12.23 1.32 -9.52
CA GLU A 206 13.06 0.46 -10.39
C GLU A 206 12.88 -1.05 -10.09
N THR A 207 12.44 -1.37 -8.88
CA THR A 207 12.13 -2.74 -8.44
C THR A 207 10.89 -2.72 -7.56
N VAL A 208 9.98 -3.67 -7.77
CA VAL A 208 8.77 -3.79 -6.98
C VAL A 208 9.12 -4.08 -5.51
N PRO A 209 8.65 -3.29 -4.54
CA PRO A 209 8.86 -3.57 -3.13
C PRO A 209 8.09 -4.83 -2.70
N THR A 210 8.52 -5.46 -1.61
CA THR A 210 7.73 -6.50 -0.93
C THR A 210 6.44 -5.90 -0.35
N PHE A 211 5.47 -6.76 -0.02
CA PHE A 211 4.19 -6.32 0.55
C PHE A 211 4.44 -5.47 1.80
N ARG A 212 5.32 -5.95 2.69
CA ARG A 212 5.64 -5.28 3.95
C ARG A 212 6.32 -3.92 3.75
N GLU A 213 7.25 -3.83 2.80
CA GLU A 213 7.90 -2.56 2.47
C GLU A 213 6.90 -1.56 1.91
N ASN A 214 6.00 -1.98 1.02
CA ASN A 214 5.03 -1.05 0.46
C ASN A 214 3.96 -0.64 1.46
N GLU A 215 3.52 -1.53 2.36
CA GLU A 215 2.64 -1.18 3.46
C GLU A 215 3.27 -0.16 4.42
N ARG A 216 4.61 -0.17 4.56
CA ARG A 216 5.33 0.88 5.29
C ARG A 216 5.27 2.23 4.58
N LEU A 217 5.38 2.24 3.25
CA LEU A 217 5.19 3.44 2.44
C LEU A 217 3.76 3.98 2.58
N LEU A 218 2.74 3.13 2.49
CA LEU A 218 1.33 3.49 2.68
C LEU A 218 1.00 3.97 4.10
N ALA A 219 1.75 3.51 5.11
CA ALA A 219 1.71 4.08 6.45
C ALA A 219 2.32 5.50 6.55
N GLY A 220 2.84 6.03 5.43
CA GLY A 220 3.39 7.38 5.28
C GLY A 220 4.87 7.49 5.67
N PHE A 221 5.63 6.39 5.62
CA PHE A 221 7.08 6.41 5.81
C PHE A 221 7.76 6.27 4.45
N GLU A 222 8.25 7.38 3.92
CA GLU A 222 8.93 7.43 2.63
C GLU A 222 10.15 6.49 2.59
N ASP A 223 10.33 5.84 1.44
CA ASP A 223 11.41 4.90 1.14
C ASP A 223 12.54 5.53 0.29
N GLY A 224 12.37 6.79 -0.11
CA GLY A 224 13.32 7.54 -0.93
C GLY A 224 13.24 7.25 -2.43
N ARG A 225 12.22 6.52 -2.89
CA ARG A 225 12.10 6.03 -4.29
C ARG A 225 11.07 6.78 -5.12
N THR A 226 10.50 7.85 -4.57
CA THR A 226 9.39 8.62 -5.17
C THR A 226 9.70 9.14 -6.59
N ASP A 227 10.96 9.42 -6.90
CA ASP A 227 11.39 9.98 -8.18
C ASP A 227 11.87 8.94 -9.22
N GLU A 228 11.85 7.64 -8.89
CA GLU A 228 12.23 6.56 -9.82
C GLU A 228 11.17 6.34 -10.92
N GLY A 229 9.92 6.73 -10.64
CA GLY A 229 8.77 6.52 -11.51
C GLY A 229 8.81 7.32 -12.81
N ARG A 230 8.30 6.70 -13.88
CA ARG A 230 8.07 7.39 -15.15
C ARG A 230 6.80 8.25 -15.03
N GLY A 231 6.87 9.47 -15.59
CA GLY A 231 5.70 10.34 -15.73
C GLY A 231 4.60 9.75 -16.62
N PRO A 232 3.45 10.44 -16.78
CA PRO A 232 2.34 9.93 -17.56
C PRO A 232 2.76 9.68 -19.01
N GLY A 233 2.45 8.49 -19.54
CA GLY A 233 2.81 8.13 -20.90
C GLY A 233 1.80 8.61 -21.95
N GLU A 234 1.96 8.14 -23.19
CA GLU A 234 1.18 8.61 -24.33
C GLU A 234 -0.34 8.39 -24.16
N PRO A 235 -0.83 7.18 -23.82
CA PRO A 235 -2.27 6.93 -23.66
C PRO A 235 -2.94 7.91 -22.70
N THR A 236 -2.34 8.15 -21.53
CA THR A 236 -2.85 9.10 -20.53
C THR A 236 -2.91 10.53 -21.07
N LEU A 237 -1.91 10.94 -21.85
CA LEU A 237 -1.78 12.31 -22.36
C LEU A 237 -2.53 12.56 -23.67
N ARG A 238 -3.09 11.53 -24.30
CA ARG A 238 -3.68 11.64 -25.65
C ARG A 238 -4.78 12.70 -25.72
N GLY A 239 -5.71 12.67 -24.76
CA GLY A 239 -6.81 13.64 -24.69
C GLY A 239 -6.32 15.08 -24.52
N LEU A 240 -5.31 15.29 -23.66
CA LEU A 240 -4.71 16.61 -23.43
C LEU A 240 -4.03 17.15 -24.70
N ARG A 241 -3.34 16.31 -25.46
CA ARG A 241 -2.68 16.71 -26.72
C ARG A 241 -3.71 17.14 -27.76
N ILE A 242 -4.76 16.34 -27.96
CA ILE A 242 -5.86 16.66 -28.88
C ILE A 242 -6.51 18.00 -28.48
N ALA A 243 -6.79 18.20 -27.18
CA ALA A 243 -7.38 19.44 -26.71
C ALA A 243 -6.50 20.66 -27.04
N ARG A 244 -5.18 20.55 -26.86
CA ARG A 244 -4.22 21.62 -27.20
C ARG A 244 -4.15 21.87 -28.71
N GLU A 245 -4.07 20.82 -29.51
CA GLU A 245 -4.05 20.90 -30.98
C GLU A 245 -5.30 21.60 -31.54
N GLN A 246 -6.45 21.34 -30.93
CA GLN A 246 -7.74 21.93 -31.32
C GLN A 246 -8.03 23.29 -30.66
N GLY A 247 -7.13 23.77 -29.79
CA GLY A 247 -7.36 25.00 -29.02
C GLY A 247 -8.57 24.91 -28.07
N TRP A 248 -8.95 23.71 -27.63
CA TRP A 248 -10.07 23.51 -26.71
C TRP A 248 -9.70 24.02 -25.32
N THR A 249 -10.59 24.81 -24.74
CA THR A 249 -10.51 25.29 -23.36
C THR A 249 -11.74 24.85 -22.59
N ALA A 250 -11.59 24.64 -21.28
CA ALA A 250 -12.74 24.42 -20.41
C ALA A 250 -13.76 25.57 -20.59
N PRO A 251 -15.06 25.27 -20.67
CA PRO A 251 -16.08 26.31 -20.63
C PRO A 251 -15.89 27.16 -19.38
N LYS A 252 -16.13 28.48 -19.49
CA LYS A 252 -16.19 29.32 -18.28
C LYS A 252 -17.38 28.85 -17.45
N GLU A 253 -17.20 28.68 -16.14
CA GLU A 253 -18.32 28.36 -15.25
C GLU A 253 -19.44 29.38 -15.46
N GLU A 254 -20.59 28.92 -15.91
CA GLU A 254 -21.80 29.72 -15.87
C GLU A 254 -22.20 29.87 -14.40
N THR A 255 -22.27 31.11 -13.94
CA THR A 255 -22.68 31.44 -12.58
C THR A 255 -24.11 30.92 -12.39
N LYS A 256 -24.28 29.90 -11.55
CA LYS A 256 -25.60 29.38 -11.15
C LYS A 256 -26.35 30.38 -10.30
#